data_AF-A0A976D2A6-F1
#
_entry.id   AF-A0A976D2A6-F1
#
_cell.length_a   1.000
_cell.length_b   1.000
_cell.length_c   1.000
_cell.angle_alpha   90.00
_cell.angle_beta   90.00
_cell.angle_gamma   90.00
#
_symmetry.space_group_name_H-M   'P 1'
#
loop_
_entity.id
_entity.type
_entity.pdbx_description
1 polymer ?
#
loop_
_entity_poly.entity_id
_entity_poly.type
_entity_poly.pdbx_seq_one_letter_code
_entity_poly.pdbx_strand_id
1 'polypeptide(L)'
;PMWRCFQATAQPSTFKAILPRINLMDKNTARNEWQRRSELFDLAKEDAVPDLEFNRVLWHGLKGDDIPFPGPRRAAFFKPKPKADKDDD
;
A
#
# COMPACT_ATOMS: atom_id res chain seq x y z
N PRO A 1 -29.79 -4.28 -8.59
CA PRO A 1 -29.61 -5.51 -9.41
C PRO A 1 -28.55 -5.25 -10.50
N MET A 2 -27.69 -6.23 -10.82
CA MET A 2 -26.51 -6.07 -11.69
C MET A 2 -26.80 -5.87 -13.19
N TRP A 3 -28.07 -5.84 -13.62
CA TRP A 3 -28.42 -5.74 -15.04
C TRP A 3 -27.89 -4.47 -15.73
N ARG A 4 -27.65 -3.40 -14.97
CA ARG A 4 -27.05 -2.15 -15.48
C ARG A 4 -25.55 -2.25 -15.80
N CYS A 5 -24.88 -3.32 -15.37
CA CYS A 5 -23.45 -3.53 -15.61
C CYS A 5 -23.16 -4.18 -16.97
N PHE A 6 -24.20 -4.63 -17.69
CA PHE A 6 -24.06 -5.30 -18.98
C PHE A 6 -24.60 -4.40 -20.10
N GLN A 7 -23.83 -4.29 -21.18
CA GLN A 7 -24.27 -3.62 -22.41
C GLN A 7 -24.92 -4.65 -23.33
N ALA A 8 -25.99 -4.24 -24.04
CA ALA A 8 -26.66 -5.09 -25.03
C ALA A 8 -25.76 -5.42 -26.23
N THR A 9 -24.77 -4.58 -26.49
CA THR A 9 -23.79 -4.73 -27.57
C THR A 9 -22.40 -4.89 -26.97
N ALA A 10 -21.67 -5.92 -27.42
CA ALA A 10 -20.31 -6.17 -26.98
C ALA A 10 -19.35 -5.11 -27.57
N GLN A 11 -18.55 -4.48 -26.71
CA GLN A 11 -17.50 -3.52 -27.06
C GLN A 11 -16.13 -4.12 -26.73
N PRO A 12 -15.59 -5.05 -27.54
CA PRO A 12 -14.30 -5.67 -27.27
C PRO A 12 -13.16 -4.69 -27.57
N SER A 13 -12.47 -4.21 -26.52
CA SER A 13 -11.17 -3.57 -26.68
C SER A 13 -10.07 -4.63 -26.71
N THR A 14 -9.09 -4.49 -27.59
CA THR A 14 -7.90 -5.35 -27.54
C THR A 14 -7.10 -5.06 -26.27
N PHE A 15 -6.64 -6.11 -25.60
CA PHE A 15 -5.74 -5.96 -24.47
C PHE A 15 -4.33 -5.65 -24.99
N LYS A 16 -3.80 -4.48 -24.64
CA LYS A 16 -2.39 -4.13 -24.87
C LYS A 16 -1.61 -4.36 -23.59
N ALA A 17 -0.86 -5.46 -23.55
CA ALA A 17 0.04 -5.74 -22.44
C ALA A 17 1.10 -4.63 -22.33
N ILE A 18 1.29 -4.11 -21.12
CA ILE A 18 2.40 -3.20 -20.81
C ILE A 18 3.55 -4.08 -20.37
N LEU A 19 4.65 -4.06 -21.13
CA LEU A 19 5.85 -4.78 -20.74
C LEU A 19 6.49 -4.11 -19.52
N PRO A 20 6.98 -4.89 -18.54
CA PRO A 20 7.70 -4.33 -17.42
C PRO A 20 8.98 -3.63 -17.91
N ARG A 21 9.26 -2.44 -17.36
CA ARG A 21 10.49 -1.69 -17.63
C ARG A 21 11.70 -2.20 -16.84
N ILE A 22 11.48 -3.20 -15.99
CA ILE A 22 12.46 -3.79 -15.08
C ILE A 22 12.53 -5.29 -15.32
N ASN A 23 13.67 -5.89 -15.01
CA ASN A 23 13.82 -7.33 -15.09
C ASN A 23 13.06 -7.98 -13.93
N LEU A 24 12.14 -8.89 -14.26
CA LEU A 24 11.32 -9.61 -13.27
C LEU A 24 12.12 -10.65 -12.47
N MET A 25 13.33 -10.99 -12.94
CA MET A 25 14.22 -11.93 -12.27
C MET A 25 15.20 -11.24 -11.32
N ASP A 26 15.18 -9.90 -11.26
CA ASP A 26 16.03 -9.16 -10.34
C ASP A 26 15.62 -9.48 -8.90
N LYS A 27 16.62 -9.82 -8.08
CA LYS A 27 16.45 -10.09 -6.66
C LYS A 27 17.04 -8.94 -5.87
N ASN A 28 16.47 -8.68 -4.69
CA ASN A 28 17.07 -7.74 -3.76
C ASN A 28 18.40 -8.31 -3.24
N THR A 29 19.52 -7.68 -3.61
CA THR A 29 20.87 -8.05 -3.16
C THR A 29 21.34 -7.24 -1.95
N ALA A 30 20.61 -6.17 -1.58
CA ALA A 30 20.96 -5.32 -0.46
C ALA A 30 20.73 -6.06 0.87
N ARG A 31 21.78 -6.14 1.68
CA ARG A 31 21.72 -6.67 3.04
C ARG A 31 21.64 -5.51 4.03
N ASN A 32 20.42 -5.14 4.40
CA ASN A 32 20.16 -4.09 5.39
C ASN A 32 19.37 -4.66 6.59
N GLU A 33 19.17 -3.82 7.60
CA GLU A 33 18.39 -4.17 8.79
C GLU A 33 16.98 -4.62 8.44
N TRP A 34 16.33 -3.95 7.49
CA TRP A 34 14.96 -4.21 7.07
C TRP A 34 14.81 -5.57 6.38
N GLN A 35 15.78 -5.94 5.56
CA GLN A 35 15.85 -7.26 4.93
C GLN A 35 15.92 -8.36 5.99
N ARG A 36 16.79 -8.24 7.00
CA ARG A 36 16.89 -9.22 8.10
C ARG A 36 15.60 -9.35 8.91
N ARG A 37 14.93 -8.23 9.19
CA ARG A 37 13.65 -8.24 9.91
C ARG A 37 12.53 -8.88 9.09
N SER A 38 12.51 -8.60 7.78
CA SER A 38 11.51 -9.16 6.86
C SER A 38 11.59 -10.67 6.74
N GLU A 39 12.78 -11.25 6.85
CA GLU A 39 12.99 -12.71 6.81
C GLU A 39 12.34 -13.45 7.98
N LEU A 40 12.07 -12.77 9.10
CA LEU A 40 11.47 -13.36 10.29
C LEU A 40 9.93 -13.36 10.25
N PHE A 41 9.33 -12.71 9.26
CA PHE A 41 7.88 -12.61 9.14
C PHE A 41 7.26 -13.92 8.64
N ASP A 42 6.25 -14.41 9.35
CA ASP A 42 5.41 -15.49 8.87
C ASP A 42 4.40 -14.94 7.84
N LEU A 43 4.68 -15.22 6.56
CA LEU A 43 3.81 -14.84 5.44
C LEU A 43 2.97 -16.03 4.94
N ALA A 44 2.97 -17.18 5.64
CA ALA A 44 2.19 -18.34 5.26
C ALA A 44 0.70 -18.17 5.57
N LYS A 45 0.37 -17.30 6.53
CA LYS A 45 -1.00 -17.02 6.95
C LYS A 45 -1.28 -15.52 6.97
N GLU A 46 -2.48 -15.15 6.52
CA GLU A 46 -2.99 -13.79 6.60
C GLU A 46 -2.98 -13.28 8.05
N ASP A 47 -2.51 -12.05 8.24
CA ASP A 47 -2.45 -11.35 9.54
C ASP A 47 -1.58 -12.04 10.63
N ALA A 48 -0.61 -12.87 10.24
CA ALA A 48 0.31 -13.51 11.18
C ALA A 48 1.47 -12.59 11.65
N VAL A 49 1.71 -11.46 10.97
CA VAL A 49 2.82 -10.54 11.24
C VAL A 49 2.37 -9.39 12.14
N PRO A 50 3.16 -8.99 13.15
CA PRO A 50 2.88 -7.79 13.94
C PRO A 50 2.81 -6.52 13.09
N ASP A 51 1.64 -5.88 13.04
CA ASP A 51 1.36 -4.66 12.25
C ASP A 51 2.39 -3.53 12.46
N LEU A 52 2.79 -3.26 13.70
CA LEU A 52 3.75 -2.18 14.00
C LEU A 52 5.13 -2.43 13.37
N GLU A 53 5.60 -3.67 13.44
CA GLU A 53 6.90 -4.04 12.91
C GLU A 53 6.86 -4.06 11.38
N PHE A 54 5.80 -4.63 10.81
CA PHE A 54 5.56 -4.64 9.37
C PHE A 54 5.51 -3.22 8.79
N ASN A 55 4.75 -2.31 9.41
CA ASN A 55 4.65 -0.92 8.98
C ASN A 55 6.00 -0.17 9.06
N ARG A 56 6.83 -0.47 10.07
CA ARG A 56 8.16 0.15 10.19
C ARG A 56 9.08 -0.31 9.06
N VAL A 57 9.10 -1.60 8.75
CA VAL A 57 9.88 -2.16 7.64
C VAL A 57 9.44 -1.55 6.31
N LEU A 58 8.13 -1.47 6.06
CA LEU A 58 7.58 -0.84 4.86
C LEU A 58 7.96 0.64 4.74
N TRP A 59 7.87 1.38 5.85
CA TRP A 59 8.19 2.80 5.86
C TRP A 59 9.63 3.06 5.42
N HIS A 60 10.60 2.41 6.06
CA HIS A 60 12.01 2.63 5.72
C HIS A 60 12.39 2.02 4.36
N GLY A 61 11.75 0.91 3.95
CA GLY A 61 11.92 0.36 2.61
C GLY A 61 11.46 1.30 1.48
N LEU A 62 10.45 2.15 1.73
CA LEU A 62 9.90 3.09 0.75
C LEU A 62 10.48 4.50 0.84
N LYS A 63 10.71 4.98 2.06
CA LYS A 63 11.12 6.36 2.35
C LYS A 63 12.62 6.52 2.55
N GLY A 64 13.33 5.43 2.79
CA GLY A 64 14.73 5.44 3.17
C GLY A 64 14.92 5.55 4.68
N ASP A 65 16.14 5.26 5.12
CA ASP A 65 16.51 5.13 6.52
C ASP A 65 16.54 6.49 7.24
N ASP A 66 16.78 7.57 6.49
CA ASP A 66 16.88 8.94 7.02
C ASP A 66 15.54 9.53 7.47
N ILE A 67 14.42 8.94 7.05
CA ILE A 67 13.09 9.46 7.35
C ILE A 67 12.51 8.74 8.57
N PRO A 68 12.32 9.43 9.71
CA PRO A 68 11.84 8.79 10.93
C PRO A 68 10.42 8.25 10.75
N PHE A 69 10.17 7.05 11.28
CA PHE A 69 8.85 6.45 11.27
C PHE A 69 7.87 7.29 12.11
N PRO A 70 6.73 7.77 11.54
CA PRO A 70 5.83 8.71 12.21
C PRO A 70 5.01 8.10 13.37
N GLY A 71 5.18 6.80 13.63
CA GLY A 71 4.44 6.07 14.65
C GLY A 71 3.00 5.73 14.22
N PRO A 72 2.38 4.73 14.87
CA PRO A 72 1.01 4.33 14.57
C PRO A 72 0.03 5.43 15.03
N ARG A 73 -0.76 5.98 14.09
CA ARG A 73 -1.87 6.90 14.42
C ARG A 73 -3.15 6.09 14.58
N ARG A 74 -3.45 5.67 15.82
CA ARG A 74 -4.69 4.95 16.15
C ARG A 74 -5.73 5.96 16.65
N ALA A 75 -6.76 6.25 15.86
CA ALA A 75 -7.89 7.05 16.31
C ALA A 75 -8.92 6.12 16.96
N ALA A 76 -9.03 6.15 18.30
CA ALA A 76 -10.14 5.49 18.99
C ALA A 76 -11.46 6.27 18.81
N PHE A 77 -11.38 7.58 18.58
CA PHE A 77 -12.53 8.46 18.31
C PHE A 77 -12.18 9.43 17.18
N PHE A 78 -12.91 9.33 16.07
CA PHE A 78 -12.83 10.29 14.97
C PHE A 78 -13.57 11.56 15.37
N LYS A 79 -12.85 12.68 15.57
CA LYS A 79 -13.45 14.01 15.61
C LYS A 79 -13.32 14.62 14.22
N PRO A 80 -14.41 14.79 13.45
CA PRO A 80 -14.34 15.47 12.17
C PRO A 80 -13.80 16.90 12.40
N LYS A 81 -12.89 17.35 11.53
CA LYS A 81 -12.50 18.76 11.51
C LYS A 81 -13.74 19.59 11.16
N PRO A 82 -14.02 20.69 11.89
CA PRO A 82 -15.04 21.63 11.46
C PRO A 82 -14.67 22.11 10.05
N LYS A 83 -15.62 22.08 9.13
CA LYS A 83 -15.45 22.75 7.85
C LYS A 83 -15.19 24.22 8.17
N ALA A 84 -14.14 24.80 7.59
CA ALA A 84 -14.05 26.24 7.52
C ALA A 84 -15.28 26.69 6.74
N ASP A 85 -16.18 27.41 7.40
CA ASP A 85 -17.25 28.12 6.72
C ASP A 85 -16.57 29.00 5.69
N LYS A 86 -16.82 28.69 4.41
CA LYS A 86 -16.58 29.65 3.35
C LYS A 86 -17.68 30.69 3.57
N ASP A 87 -17.31 31.82 4.16
CA ASP A 87 -18.17 33.00 4.17
C ASP A 87 -18.56 33.30 2.71
N ASP A 88 -19.86 33.24 2.45
CA ASP A 88 -20.51 33.83 1.28
C ASP A 88 -20.34 35.36 1.36
N ASP A 89 -19.62 35.94 0.40
CA ASP A 89 -19.85 37.30 -0.12
C ASP A 89 -19.41 37.36 -1.59
#